data_AF-A0A8J4CEE5-F1
#
_entry.id   AF-A0A8J4CEE5-F1
#
_cell.length_a   1.000
_cell.length_b   1.000
_cell.length_c   1.000
_cell.angle_alpha   90.00
_cell.angle_beta   90.00
_cell.angle_gamma   90.00
#
_symmetry.space_group_name_H-M   'P 1'
#
loop_
_entity.id
_entity.type
_entity.pdbx_description
1 polymer ?
#
loop_
_entity_poly.entity_id
_entity_poly.type
_entity_poly.pdbx_seq_one_letter_code
_entity_poly.pdbx_strand_id
1 'polypeptide(L)'
;MSGSINNCGRWRTDGRHKEPQQQQQLRLRRGSLQLPNCSHSLSLLLLVQLAVLSATLLTGANAAKKPPPPPLRKPPPSPPKAPPPPPPVVAAAPSIALILKGRLQYRTTKPGGKWMLASAVNIDVKYLLPGQPVDITTGQPIPAGRWISLTCFLPNSTATTCSNITNAMINQAALPVPSTDITLRVLVMVVNVSASTQCGSRAGANVTQVENAFLGPNGYADFFGNCSYGKMVFDRQALKVVPVAVNCSLPIAMCNEDAISMAAKQALPADIQIGSYSHFVFVLPANMAVTCGWVGLAELPGTQSWFTPDNLGIFSKGTVMQEMLHNFGLYHGWKDGLEYEDYSTAMGSGDSCPSAPELWRLGWATPLAQLNSSSFPRATYNTFNLPATYLGPTGVMIKIQPDWLDPLYTKNLYLALRMKAAGDRDLLDQFSGKFLTRSPTPSLSKSVGS
;
A
#
# COMPACT_ATOMS: atom_id res chain seq x y z
N MET A 1 4.62 14.67 -55.79
CA MET A 1 5.89 15.30 -56.22
C MET A 1 6.60 15.84 -54.99
N SER A 2 7.92 15.69 -54.98
CA SER A 2 8.88 15.73 -53.86
C SER A 2 9.34 17.13 -53.44
N GLY A 3 9.93 17.22 -52.24
CA GLY A 3 10.84 18.30 -51.79
C GLY A 3 10.60 18.66 -50.31
N SER A 4 11.26 18.03 -49.33
CA SER A 4 12.65 18.17 -48.83
C SER A 4 12.85 19.27 -47.77
N ILE A 5 13.63 18.89 -46.76
CA ILE A 5 13.90 19.50 -45.45
C ILE A 5 15.18 20.34 -45.51
N ASN A 6 15.22 21.48 -44.79
CA ASN A 6 16.29 21.94 -43.87
C ASN A 6 16.32 23.48 -43.73
N ASN A 7 16.07 24.00 -42.51
CA ASN A 7 17.17 24.59 -41.75
C ASN A 7 16.79 24.96 -40.30
N CYS A 8 17.75 24.67 -39.42
CA CYS A 8 17.74 24.80 -37.97
C CYS A 8 17.81 26.26 -37.49
N GLY A 9 16.88 26.63 -36.61
CA GLY A 9 16.99 27.80 -35.75
C GLY A 9 17.63 27.42 -34.41
N ARG A 10 18.81 27.98 -34.16
CA ARG A 10 19.62 27.86 -32.94
C ARG A 10 18.96 28.64 -31.79
N TRP A 11 18.46 27.97 -30.76
CA TRP A 11 17.98 28.62 -29.54
C TRP A 11 19.14 28.83 -28.56
N ARG A 12 19.53 30.09 -28.36
CA ARG A 12 20.28 30.53 -27.17
C ARG A 12 19.29 30.56 -26.00
N THR A 13 19.53 29.76 -24.97
CA THR A 13 18.84 29.85 -23.68
C THR A 13 19.63 30.77 -22.76
N ASP A 14 19.27 32.06 -22.73
CA ASP A 14 19.63 32.92 -21.61
C ASP A 14 18.59 32.77 -20.49
N GLY A 15 19.08 32.26 -19.36
CA GLY A 15 18.70 32.57 -17.98
C GLY A 15 17.24 32.89 -17.62
N ARG A 16 16.68 32.02 -16.76
CA ARG A 16 15.46 32.14 -15.95
C ARG A 16 14.15 31.76 -16.65
N HIS A 17 13.94 30.45 -16.80
CA HIS A 17 12.59 29.90 -16.75
C HIS A 17 11.98 30.24 -15.39
N LYS A 18 11.05 31.21 -15.36
CA LYS A 18 10.06 31.29 -14.27
C LYS A 18 9.19 30.04 -14.39
N GLU A 19 9.47 29.05 -13.55
CA GLU A 19 8.54 27.95 -13.31
C GLU A 19 7.18 28.58 -12.93
N PRO A 20 6.10 28.34 -13.69
CA PRO A 20 4.82 28.94 -13.38
C PRO A 20 4.42 28.50 -11.97
N GLN A 21 4.15 29.44 -11.06
CA GLN A 21 3.62 29.12 -9.74
C GLN A 21 2.24 28.45 -9.93
N GLN A 22 2.21 27.12 -9.90
CA GLN A 22 1.00 26.34 -10.06
C GLN A 22 0.26 26.23 -8.73
N GLN A 23 -0.37 27.34 -8.35
CA GLN A 23 -1.41 27.38 -7.34
C GLN A 23 -2.76 27.45 -8.05
N GLN A 24 -3.77 26.78 -7.49
CA GLN A 24 -5.14 26.95 -7.94
C GLN A 24 -5.98 27.49 -6.77
N GLN A 25 -6.88 28.42 -7.10
CA GLN A 25 -7.83 28.93 -6.13
C GLN A 25 -8.97 27.91 -5.95
N LEU A 26 -9.22 27.52 -4.70
CA LEU A 26 -10.26 26.59 -4.31
C LEU A 26 -11.25 27.28 -3.39
N ARG A 27 -12.54 27.24 -3.74
CA ARG A 27 -13.62 27.79 -2.92
C ARG A 27 -14.49 26.65 -2.38
N LEU A 28 -14.53 26.52 -1.06
CA LEU A 28 -15.28 25.45 -0.36
C LEU A 28 -16.48 26.04 0.38
N ARG A 29 -17.65 25.40 0.24
CA ARG A 29 -18.85 25.72 1.02
C ARG A 29 -19.30 24.53 1.86
N ARG A 30 -19.63 24.76 3.14
CA ARG A 30 -20.32 23.76 3.95
C ARG A 30 -21.81 23.80 3.63
N GLY A 31 -22.28 22.79 2.89
CA GLY A 31 -23.70 22.59 2.60
C GLY A 31 -24.45 21.83 3.70
N SER A 32 -25.78 21.90 3.68
CA SER A 32 -26.65 20.99 4.40
C SER A 32 -26.63 19.62 3.71
N LEU A 33 -26.22 18.57 4.43
CA LEU A 33 -26.25 17.21 3.92
C LEU A 33 -27.61 16.59 4.27
N GLN A 34 -28.46 16.36 3.26
CA GLN A 34 -29.57 15.41 3.39
C GLN A 34 -29.03 14.05 2.93
N LEU A 35 -28.89 13.11 3.87
CA LEU A 35 -28.56 11.73 3.56
C LEU A 35 -29.79 11.11 2.86
N PRO A 36 -29.70 10.65 1.60
CA PRO A 36 -30.79 9.88 1.02
C PRO A 36 -30.86 8.56 1.78
N ASN A 37 -32.08 8.17 2.18
CA ASN A 37 -32.36 6.81 2.62
C ASN A 37 -31.89 5.83 1.52
N CYS A 38 -30.80 5.09 1.74
CA CYS A 38 -30.61 3.68 1.37
C CYS A 38 -29.16 3.17 1.55
N SER A 39 -29.10 1.88 1.83
CA SER A 39 -27.96 0.99 1.99
C SER A 39 -26.90 1.12 0.88
N HIS A 40 -25.63 1.19 1.31
CA HIS A 40 -24.41 0.97 0.52
C HIS A 40 -24.09 1.98 -0.61
N SER A 41 -23.99 3.27 -0.29
CA SER A 41 -22.88 4.15 -0.74
C SER A 41 -23.08 5.58 -0.22
N LEU A 42 -22.23 6.02 0.71
CA LEU A 42 -22.16 7.43 1.11
C LEU A 42 -21.45 8.25 0.04
N SER A 43 -22.20 9.00 -0.76
CA SER A 43 -21.64 10.14 -1.51
C SER A 43 -21.85 11.41 -0.70
N LEU A 44 -20.77 11.99 -0.18
CA LEU A 44 -20.80 13.32 0.42
C LEU A 44 -20.85 14.35 -0.72
N LEU A 45 -21.95 15.07 -0.87
CA LEU A 45 -22.00 16.22 -1.78
C LEU A 45 -21.33 17.42 -1.10
N LEU A 46 -20.01 17.53 -1.23
CA LEU A 46 -19.32 18.79 -1.03
C LEU A 46 -19.52 19.61 -2.32
N LEU A 47 -20.30 20.69 -2.25
CA LEU A 47 -20.42 21.65 -3.35
C LEU A 47 -19.09 22.41 -3.48
N VAL A 48 -18.14 21.80 -4.20
CA VAL A 48 -16.93 22.47 -4.67
C VAL A 48 -17.32 23.27 -5.90
N GLN A 49 -17.55 24.57 -5.74
CA GLN A 49 -17.66 25.47 -6.90
C GLN A 49 -16.24 25.76 -7.39
N LEU A 50 -15.81 24.97 -8.37
CA LEU A 50 -14.58 25.20 -9.12
C LEU A 50 -14.87 26.22 -10.22
N ALA A 51 -14.38 27.45 -10.05
CA ALA A 51 -14.32 28.42 -11.15
C ALA A 51 -13.06 28.13 -11.98
N VAL A 52 -13.17 27.21 -12.94
CA VAL A 52 -12.13 26.93 -13.94
C VAL A 52 -12.53 27.64 -15.23
N LEU A 53 -11.80 28.70 -15.61
CA LEU A 53 -11.91 29.27 -16.96
C LEU A 53 -11.06 28.41 -17.90
N SER A 54 -11.69 27.60 -18.77
CA SER A 54 -11.10 27.11 -20.03
C SER A 54 -12.17 26.58 -20.98
N ALA A 55 -11.95 26.84 -22.27
CA ALA A 55 -12.90 26.78 -23.38
C ALA A 55 -13.34 25.36 -23.79
N THR A 56 -14.62 25.27 -24.19
CA THR A 56 -15.31 24.05 -24.64
C THR A 56 -15.25 23.87 -26.15
N LEU A 57 -15.02 22.64 -26.60
CA LEU A 57 -15.41 22.14 -27.93
C LEU A 57 -16.19 20.82 -27.72
N LEU A 58 -17.43 20.81 -28.23
CA LEU A 58 -18.40 19.71 -28.19
C LEU A 58 -18.42 19.00 -29.54
N THR A 59 -18.45 17.66 -29.52
CA THR A 59 -19.26 16.84 -30.45
C THR A 59 -19.59 15.52 -29.78
N GLY A 60 -20.85 15.09 -29.85
CA GLY A 60 -21.36 13.84 -29.28
C GLY A 60 -21.61 12.74 -30.30
N ALA A 61 -22.12 11.60 -29.83
CA ALA A 61 -23.00 10.70 -30.57
C ALA A 61 -23.67 9.69 -29.61
N ASN A 62 -24.98 9.52 -29.79
CA ASN A 62 -25.85 8.57 -29.09
C ASN A 62 -25.72 7.16 -29.68
N ALA A 63 -25.82 6.12 -28.84
CA ALA A 63 -26.09 4.74 -29.26
C ALA A 63 -27.24 4.14 -28.45
N ALA A 64 -28.24 3.62 -29.16
CA ALA A 64 -29.48 3.07 -28.65
C ALA A 64 -29.29 1.70 -27.97
N LYS A 65 -29.95 1.49 -26.82
CA LYS A 65 -29.99 0.21 -26.09
C LYS A 65 -31.19 -0.64 -26.55
N LYS A 66 -30.92 -1.92 -26.82
CA LYS A 66 -31.90 -2.97 -27.15
C LYS A 66 -32.49 -3.58 -25.86
N PRO A 67 -33.79 -3.93 -25.80
CA PRO A 67 -34.39 -4.50 -24.59
C PRO A 67 -33.99 -5.98 -24.37
N PRO A 68 -33.95 -6.45 -23.11
CA PRO A 68 -33.56 -7.82 -22.76
C PRO A 68 -34.69 -8.84 -23.02
N PRO A 69 -34.35 -10.12 -23.27
CA PRO A 69 -35.32 -11.19 -23.49
C PRO A 69 -36.04 -11.62 -22.20
N PRO A 70 -37.22 -12.25 -22.32
CA PRO A 70 -38.04 -12.67 -21.18
C PRO A 70 -37.41 -13.85 -20.41
N PRO A 71 -37.69 -13.96 -19.09
CA PRO A 71 -37.09 -14.97 -18.23
C PRO A 71 -37.66 -16.37 -18.48
N LEU A 72 -36.76 -17.36 -18.56
CA LEU A 72 -37.09 -18.78 -18.62
C LEU A 72 -37.69 -19.26 -17.28
N ARG A 73 -38.78 -20.02 -17.36
CA ARG A 73 -39.46 -20.65 -16.20
C ARG A 73 -38.51 -21.61 -15.48
N LYS A 74 -38.38 -21.43 -14.16
CA LYS A 74 -37.65 -22.36 -13.28
C LYS A 74 -38.41 -23.69 -13.15
N PRO A 75 -37.71 -24.84 -13.21
CA PRO A 75 -38.31 -26.14 -12.91
C PRO A 75 -38.71 -26.24 -11.42
N PRO A 76 -39.69 -27.09 -11.10
CA PRO A 76 -40.18 -27.29 -9.74
C PRO A 76 -39.09 -27.83 -8.80
N PRO A 77 -39.10 -27.43 -7.52
CA PRO A 77 -38.11 -27.88 -6.54
C PRO A 77 -38.20 -29.38 -6.31
N SER A 78 -37.06 -30.05 -6.34
CA SER A 78 -36.94 -31.45 -5.95
C SER A 78 -37.23 -31.62 -4.44
N PRO A 79 -37.83 -32.75 -4.03
CA PRO A 79 -38.10 -33.02 -2.61
C PRO A 79 -36.80 -33.00 -1.79
N PRO A 80 -36.84 -32.50 -0.53
CA PRO A 80 -35.67 -32.41 0.32
C PRO A 80 -35.08 -33.79 0.61
N LYS A 81 -33.83 -34.01 0.19
CA LYS A 81 -33.04 -35.17 0.60
C LYS A 81 -32.84 -35.11 2.12
N ALA A 82 -33.04 -36.26 2.78
CA ALA A 82 -32.75 -36.41 4.20
C ALA A 82 -31.30 -35.97 4.51
N PRO A 83 -31.06 -35.30 5.66
CA PRO A 83 -29.71 -34.90 6.06
C PRO A 83 -28.82 -36.15 6.18
N PRO A 84 -27.60 -36.15 5.61
CA PRO A 84 -26.65 -37.21 5.87
C PRO A 84 -26.35 -37.30 7.38
N PRO A 85 -26.06 -38.50 7.90
CA PRO A 85 -25.69 -38.66 9.30
C PRO A 85 -24.47 -37.80 9.64
N PRO A 86 -24.40 -37.24 10.86
CA PRO A 86 -23.25 -36.45 11.29
C PRO A 86 -21.98 -37.31 11.20
N PRO A 87 -20.89 -36.78 10.61
CA PRO A 87 -19.64 -37.52 10.53
C PRO A 87 -19.12 -37.86 11.93
N PRO A 88 -18.46 -39.02 12.12
CA PRO A 88 -17.92 -39.41 13.41
C PRO A 88 -16.98 -38.33 13.96
N VAL A 89 -17.13 -38.03 15.25
CA VAL A 89 -16.29 -37.06 15.98
C VAL A 89 -14.88 -37.63 16.09
N VAL A 90 -13.98 -37.19 15.20
CA VAL A 90 -12.57 -37.56 15.26
C VAL A 90 -11.95 -36.82 16.46
N ALA A 91 -11.37 -37.54 17.41
CA ALA A 91 -10.67 -36.96 18.55
C ALA A 91 -9.59 -35.99 18.05
N ALA A 92 -9.57 -34.76 18.57
CA ALA A 92 -8.60 -33.75 18.17
C ALA A 92 -7.18 -34.25 18.50
N ALA A 93 -6.28 -34.15 17.53
CA ALA A 93 -4.87 -34.47 17.74
C ALA A 93 -4.30 -33.62 18.90
N PRO A 94 -3.34 -34.17 19.68
CA PRO A 94 -2.70 -33.41 20.75
C PRO A 94 -2.10 -32.12 20.19
N SER A 95 -2.31 -31.00 20.89
CA SER A 95 -1.74 -29.69 20.54
C SER A 95 -0.97 -29.12 21.72
N ILE A 96 0.09 -28.37 21.43
CA ILE A 96 0.92 -27.68 22.41
C ILE A 96 0.42 -26.25 22.53
N ALA A 97 0.01 -25.84 23.73
CA ALA A 97 -0.32 -24.45 24.02
C ALA A 97 0.96 -23.67 24.37
N LEU A 98 1.28 -22.65 23.59
CA LEU A 98 2.43 -21.78 23.78
C LEU A 98 1.97 -20.34 24.01
N ILE A 99 2.42 -19.72 25.11
CA ILE A 99 2.19 -18.29 25.33
C ILE A 99 3.23 -17.51 24.55
N LEU A 100 2.78 -16.78 23.54
CA LEU A 100 3.63 -15.96 22.69
C LEU A 100 3.49 -14.49 23.07
N LYS A 101 4.61 -13.77 22.96
CA LYS A 101 4.68 -12.31 23.06
C LYS A 101 5.42 -11.79 21.84
N GLY A 102 4.93 -10.72 21.25
CA GLY A 102 5.51 -10.22 20.02
C GLY A 102 4.78 -9.03 19.42
N ARG A 103 5.27 -8.59 18.26
CA ARG A 103 4.64 -7.54 17.47
C ARG A 103 3.71 -8.18 16.44
N LEU A 104 2.44 -7.79 16.47
CA LEU A 104 1.45 -8.24 15.49
C LEU A 104 1.78 -7.60 14.14
N GLN A 105 1.88 -8.43 13.10
CA GLN A 105 2.13 -8.01 11.73
C GLN A 105 1.01 -8.50 10.82
N TYR A 106 0.81 -7.78 9.73
CA TYR A 106 -0.02 -8.18 8.61
C TYR A 106 0.83 -8.26 7.35
N ARG A 107 0.63 -9.28 6.52
CA ARG A 107 1.22 -9.38 5.19
C ARG A 107 0.16 -9.16 4.15
N THR A 108 0.38 -8.19 3.28
CA THR A 108 -0.58 -7.73 2.28
C THR A 108 -0.57 -8.63 1.04
N THR A 109 -1.24 -9.79 1.10
CA THR A 109 -1.49 -10.64 -0.09
C THR A 109 -2.91 -10.41 -0.64
N LYS A 110 -3.07 -10.47 -1.96
CA LYS A 110 -4.40 -10.63 -2.62
C LYS A 110 -4.75 -12.13 -2.73
N PRO A 111 -6.03 -12.54 -2.57
CA PRO A 111 -7.21 -11.76 -2.19
C PRO A 111 -7.38 -11.56 -0.67
N GLY A 112 -6.47 -12.08 0.16
CA GLY A 112 -6.50 -11.90 1.61
C GLY A 112 -5.10 -11.99 2.20
N GLY A 113 -4.79 -11.11 3.14
CA GLY A 113 -3.50 -11.07 3.82
C GLY A 113 -3.35 -12.09 4.95
N LYS A 114 -2.10 -12.29 5.38
CA LYS A 114 -1.74 -13.22 6.46
C LYS A 114 -1.47 -12.44 7.75
N TRP A 115 -2.01 -12.90 8.87
CA TRP A 115 -1.70 -12.35 10.19
C TRP A 115 -0.56 -13.13 10.80
N MET A 116 0.40 -12.43 11.38
CA MET A 116 1.58 -13.05 11.99
C MET A 116 1.94 -12.38 13.30
N LEU A 117 2.59 -13.13 14.18
CA LEU A 117 3.22 -12.58 15.38
C LEU A 117 4.74 -12.71 15.26
N ALA A 118 5.44 -11.59 15.09
CA ALA A 118 6.90 -11.57 15.16
C ALA A 118 7.32 -11.66 16.63
N SER A 119 8.05 -12.72 17.00
CA SER A 119 8.41 -13.00 18.39
C SER A 119 9.23 -11.86 19.00
N ALA A 120 8.94 -11.54 20.27
CA ALA A 120 9.69 -10.55 21.04
C ALA A 120 11.13 -10.99 21.35
N VAL A 121 11.39 -12.31 21.35
CA VAL A 121 12.71 -12.87 21.65
C VAL A 121 13.59 -12.90 20.41
N ASN A 122 13.01 -13.28 19.27
CA ASN A 122 13.70 -13.33 17.99
C ASN A 122 12.74 -12.87 16.88
N ILE A 123 12.97 -11.67 16.37
CA ILE A 123 12.08 -11.04 15.37
C ILE A 123 12.03 -11.79 14.03
N ASP A 124 13.03 -12.64 13.74
CA ASP A 124 13.02 -13.50 12.54
C ASP A 124 12.12 -14.73 12.73
N VAL A 125 11.74 -15.07 13.97
CA VAL A 125 10.75 -16.12 14.23
C VAL A 125 9.36 -15.52 14.21
N LYS A 126 8.57 -15.91 13.21
CA LYS A 126 7.19 -15.46 13.01
C LYS A 126 6.23 -16.62 13.14
N TYR A 127 5.13 -16.39 13.85
CA TYR A 127 4.05 -17.35 13.97
C TYR A 127 2.88 -16.95 13.08
N LEU A 128 2.51 -17.80 12.12
CA LEU A 128 1.32 -17.62 11.31
C LEU A 128 0.07 -17.83 12.18
N LEU A 129 -0.82 -16.84 12.19
CA LEU A 129 -2.06 -16.85 12.96
C LEU A 129 -3.24 -17.24 12.05
N PRO A 130 -4.26 -17.93 12.57
CA PRO A 130 -5.43 -18.34 11.78
C PRO A 130 -6.32 -17.16 11.37
N GLY A 131 -6.13 -15.98 11.96
CA GLY A 131 -6.90 -14.77 11.66
C GLY A 131 -6.42 -13.56 12.46
N GLN A 132 -7.14 -12.44 12.32
CA GLN A 132 -6.87 -11.24 13.12
C GLN A 132 -7.21 -11.51 14.59
N PRO A 133 -6.25 -11.34 15.52
CA PRO A 133 -6.55 -11.48 16.94
C PRO A 133 -7.58 -10.45 17.41
N VAL A 134 -8.45 -10.84 18.34
CA VAL A 134 -9.41 -9.96 19.02
C VAL A 134 -8.93 -9.76 20.45
N ASP A 135 -8.85 -8.50 20.86
CA ASP A 135 -8.45 -8.14 22.22
C ASP A 135 -9.50 -8.62 23.21
N ILE A 136 -9.10 -9.46 24.17
CA ILE A 136 -10.01 -10.07 25.14
C ILE A 136 -10.64 -9.06 26.10
N THR A 137 -10.01 -7.90 26.32
CA THR A 137 -10.51 -6.86 27.22
C THR A 137 -11.56 -5.99 26.53
N THR A 138 -11.36 -5.66 25.26
CA THR A 138 -12.23 -4.73 24.52
C THR A 138 -13.21 -5.40 23.56
N GLY A 139 -12.98 -6.67 23.22
CA GLY A 139 -13.71 -7.38 22.17
C GLY A 139 -13.45 -6.83 20.76
N GLN A 140 -12.48 -5.93 20.58
CA GLN A 140 -12.17 -5.31 19.30
C GLN A 140 -11.02 -6.02 18.58
N PRO A 141 -11.03 -6.09 17.23
CA PRO A 141 -9.89 -6.61 16.48
C PRO A 141 -8.61 -5.79 16.75
N ILE A 142 -7.51 -6.47 17.03
CA ILE A 142 -6.22 -5.81 17.29
C ILE A 142 -5.60 -5.40 15.95
N PRO A 143 -5.27 -4.12 15.74
CA PRO A 143 -4.61 -3.69 14.51
C PRO A 143 -3.13 -4.11 14.47
N ALA A 144 -2.59 -4.21 13.26
CA ALA A 144 -1.18 -4.50 13.07
C ALA A 144 -0.27 -3.42 13.68
N GLY A 145 0.95 -3.81 14.04
CA GLY A 145 1.96 -2.98 14.68
C GLY A 145 1.92 -2.94 16.20
N ARG A 146 0.83 -3.45 16.82
CA ARG A 146 0.67 -3.54 18.28
C ARG A 146 1.55 -4.64 18.87
N TRP A 147 2.06 -4.42 20.07
CA TRP A 147 2.68 -5.51 20.84
C TRP A 147 1.61 -6.22 21.65
N ILE A 148 1.52 -7.53 21.47
CA ILE A 148 0.48 -8.35 22.06
C ILE A 148 1.08 -9.57 22.76
N SER A 149 0.27 -10.18 23.62
CA SER A 149 0.44 -11.57 24.02
C SER A 149 -0.78 -12.37 23.61
N LEU A 150 -0.58 -13.64 23.27
CA LEU A 150 -1.65 -14.59 23.00
C LEU A 150 -1.20 -16.01 23.35
N THR A 151 -2.16 -16.93 23.51
CA THR A 151 -1.91 -18.36 23.53
C THR A 151 -2.08 -18.91 22.12
N CYS A 152 -1.04 -19.51 21.55
CA CYS A 152 -1.04 -20.16 20.25
C CYS A 152 -1.05 -21.69 20.45
N PHE A 153 -1.92 -22.38 19.73
CA PHE A 153 -1.96 -23.85 19.74
C PHE A 153 -1.21 -24.38 18.53
N LEU A 154 -0.14 -25.13 18.76
CA LEU A 154 0.72 -25.68 17.73
C LEU A 154 0.56 -27.20 17.63
N PRO A 155 0.68 -27.81 16.44
CA PRO A 155 0.65 -29.26 16.30
C PRO A 155 1.88 -29.95 16.92
N ASN A 156 3.01 -29.24 17.05
CA ASN A 156 4.24 -29.70 17.69
C ASN A 156 5.14 -28.51 18.05
N SER A 157 6.28 -28.74 18.71
CA SER A 157 7.14 -27.68 19.26
C SER A 157 7.98 -26.94 18.21
N THR A 158 8.13 -27.47 17.01
CA THR A 158 8.88 -26.84 15.91
C THR A 158 7.98 -26.10 14.92
N ALA A 159 6.66 -26.30 15.01
CA ALA A 159 5.70 -25.63 14.16
C ALA A 159 5.64 -24.13 14.45
N THR A 160 5.51 -23.35 13.38
CA THR A 160 5.32 -21.89 13.43
C THR A 160 3.94 -21.46 12.94
N THR A 161 3.01 -22.40 12.78
CA THR A 161 1.63 -22.12 12.37
C THR A 161 0.67 -22.49 13.48
N CYS A 162 -0.03 -21.49 14.01
CA CYS A 162 -1.04 -21.68 15.03
C CYS A 162 -2.30 -22.27 14.40
N SER A 163 -2.78 -23.41 14.92
CA SER A 163 -4.08 -23.96 14.55
C SER A 163 -5.23 -23.17 15.17
N ASN A 164 -5.00 -22.58 16.36
CA ASN A 164 -5.94 -21.71 17.05
C ASN A 164 -5.18 -20.67 17.89
N ILE A 165 -5.86 -19.58 18.26
CA ILE A 165 -5.36 -18.55 19.18
C ILE A 165 -6.41 -18.19 20.24
N THR A 166 -5.98 -17.94 21.46
CA THR A 166 -6.83 -17.43 22.56
C THR A 166 -6.08 -16.39 23.40
N ASN A 167 -6.80 -15.71 24.31
CA ASN A 167 -6.23 -14.76 25.28
C ASN A 167 -5.36 -13.66 24.64
N ALA A 168 -5.73 -13.21 23.43
CA ALA A 168 -5.03 -12.12 22.78
C ALA A 168 -5.30 -10.80 23.52
N MET A 169 -4.25 -10.08 23.89
CA MET A 169 -4.36 -8.80 24.59
C MET A 169 -3.25 -7.85 24.16
N ILE A 170 -3.57 -6.56 24.08
CA ILE A 170 -2.59 -5.50 23.82
C ILE A 170 -1.76 -5.25 25.07
N ASN A 171 -0.45 -5.48 24.98
CA ASN A 171 0.49 -5.18 26.06
C ASN A 171 1.08 -3.77 25.94
N GLN A 172 1.17 -3.26 24.71
CA GLN A 172 1.68 -1.92 24.44
C GLN A 172 1.01 -1.35 23.19
N ALA A 173 0.69 -0.05 23.26
CA ALA A 173 0.22 0.67 22.09
C ALA A 173 1.24 0.62 20.94
N ALA A 174 0.75 0.62 19.71
CA ALA A 174 1.61 0.73 18.55
C ALA A 174 2.19 2.15 18.56
N LEU A 175 3.50 2.27 18.75
CA LEU A 175 4.16 3.54 18.51
C LEU A 175 4.00 3.88 17.02
N PRO A 176 3.76 5.16 16.67
CA PRO A 176 3.86 5.60 15.29
C PRO A 176 5.18 5.12 14.70
N VAL A 177 5.15 4.48 13.54
CA VAL A 177 6.38 4.05 12.87
C VAL A 177 7.06 5.32 12.34
N PRO A 178 8.27 5.66 12.80
CA PRO A 178 8.97 6.84 12.32
C PRO A 178 9.14 6.74 10.80
N SER A 179 8.63 7.75 10.10
CA SER A 179 8.64 7.84 8.62
C SER A 179 9.23 9.18 8.15
N THR A 180 9.65 10.03 9.06
CA THR A 180 10.26 11.34 8.80
C THR A 180 11.69 11.37 9.27
N ASP A 181 12.53 12.08 8.51
CA ASP A 181 13.95 12.29 8.78
C ASP A 181 14.71 10.96 8.94
N ILE A 182 14.30 9.97 8.13
CA ILE A 182 14.90 8.64 8.12
C ILE A 182 15.76 8.43 6.87
N THR A 183 16.86 7.71 7.07
CA THR A 183 17.70 7.21 5.99
C THR A 183 17.59 5.68 5.94
N LEU A 184 17.16 5.14 4.80
CA LEU A 184 16.99 3.71 4.57
C LEU A 184 18.32 3.09 4.14
N ARG A 185 18.87 2.19 4.95
CA ARG A 185 20.00 1.34 4.59
C ARG A 185 19.43 0.02 4.10
N VAL A 186 19.40 -0.18 2.78
CA VAL A 186 18.66 -1.30 2.16
C VAL A 186 19.60 -2.35 1.61
N LEU A 187 19.37 -3.61 1.98
CA LEU A 187 20.00 -4.76 1.36
C LEU A 187 19.01 -5.43 0.42
N VAL A 188 19.32 -5.44 -0.86
CA VAL A 188 18.54 -6.12 -1.90
C VAL A 188 19.20 -7.46 -2.22
N MET A 189 18.51 -8.56 -1.93
CA MET A 189 18.94 -9.92 -2.20
C MET A 189 18.21 -10.44 -3.44
N VAL A 190 18.94 -10.63 -4.53
CA VAL A 190 18.43 -11.21 -5.78
C VAL A 190 18.59 -12.72 -5.73
N VAL A 191 17.47 -13.40 -5.51
CA VAL A 191 17.45 -14.83 -5.20
C VAL A 191 17.52 -15.67 -6.47
N ASN A 192 18.54 -16.51 -6.53
CA ASN A 192 18.69 -17.58 -7.53
C ASN A 192 18.44 -18.91 -6.84
N VAL A 193 17.60 -19.76 -7.42
CA VAL A 193 17.34 -21.11 -6.89
C VAL A 193 18.14 -22.12 -7.69
N SER A 194 19.02 -22.85 -7.00
CA SER A 194 19.78 -23.96 -7.56
C SER A 194 18.85 -25.11 -7.96
N ALA A 195 19.17 -25.80 -9.05
CA ALA A 195 18.39 -26.96 -9.51
C ALA A 195 18.34 -28.07 -8.45
N SER A 196 17.16 -28.67 -8.27
CA SER A 196 16.95 -29.91 -7.55
C SER A 196 15.88 -30.76 -8.25
N THR A 197 15.62 -31.96 -7.71
CA THR A 197 14.52 -32.82 -8.18
C THR A 197 13.14 -32.25 -7.83
N GLN A 198 13.02 -31.40 -6.80
CA GLN A 198 11.75 -30.78 -6.41
C GLN A 198 11.46 -29.49 -7.18
N CYS A 199 12.50 -28.76 -7.59
CA CYS A 199 12.34 -27.64 -8.49
C CYS A 199 13.54 -27.49 -9.43
N GLY A 200 13.27 -27.21 -10.71
CA GLY A 200 14.33 -26.84 -11.65
C GLY A 200 15.03 -25.54 -11.23
N SER A 201 16.22 -25.28 -11.78
CA SER A 201 16.93 -24.02 -11.53
C SER A 201 16.08 -22.83 -11.97
N ARG A 202 16.04 -21.78 -11.15
CA ARG A 202 15.37 -20.53 -11.49
C ARG A 202 16.33 -19.38 -11.25
N ALA A 203 16.67 -18.67 -12.32
CA ALA A 203 17.50 -17.48 -12.23
C ALA A 203 16.71 -16.33 -11.56
N GLY A 204 17.41 -15.52 -10.78
CA GLY A 204 16.92 -14.23 -10.32
C GLY A 204 17.00 -13.16 -11.42
N ALA A 205 16.56 -11.95 -11.08
CA ALA A 205 16.77 -10.78 -11.95
C ALA A 205 18.27 -10.49 -12.19
N ASN A 206 18.58 -9.68 -13.20
CA ASN A 206 19.94 -9.19 -13.37
C ASN A 206 20.27 -8.17 -12.26
N VAL A 207 21.33 -8.44 -11.49
CA VAL A 207 21.74 -7.62 -10.33
C VAL A 207 22.02 -6.17 -10.74
N THR A 208 22.74 -5.95 -11.83
CA THR A 208 23.04 -4.60 -12.35
C THR A 208 21.78 -3.85 -12.77
N GLN A 209 20.80 -4.53 -13.35
CA GLN A 209 19.51 -3.88 -13.68
C GLN A 209 18.74 -3.48 -12.43
N VAL A 210 18.70 -4.34 -11.40
CA VAL A 210 18.06 -4.03 -10.12
C VAL A 210 18.79 -2.87 -9.43
N GLU A 211 20.12 -2.88 -9.40
CA GLU A 211 20.92 -1.78 -8.86
C GLU A 211 20.67 -0.47 -9.60
N ASN A 212 20.64 -0.49 -10.93
CA ASN A 212 20.30 0.68 -11.75
C ASN A 212 18.88 1.18 -11.49
N ALA A 213 17.92 0.30 -11.22
CA ALA A 213 16.55 0.69 -10.88
C ALA A 213 16.49 1.46 -9.55
N PHE A 214 17.32 1.09 -8.57
CA PHE A 214 17.42 1.81 -7.29
C PHE A 214 18.24 3.10 -7.40
N LEU A 215 19.46 3.02 -7.94
CA LEU A 215 20.48 4.05 -7.82
C LEU A 215 20.64 4.92 -9.06
N GLY A 216 20.19 4.44 -10.22
CA GLY A 216 20.30 5.17 -11.49
C GLY A 216 19.54 6.51 -11.46
N PRO A 217 19.79 7.39 -12.43
CA PRO A 217 19.09 8.67 -12.51
C PRO A 217 17.58 8.47 -12.56
N ASN A 218 16.85 9.12 -11.66
CA ASN A 218 15.40 8.97 -11.50
C ASN A 218 14.97 7.57 -11.02
N GLY A 219 15.88 6.79 -10.47
CA GLY A 219 15.61 5.50 -9.84
C GLY A 219 14.84 5.66 -8.53
N TYR A 220 14.65 4.54 -7.82
CA TYR A 220 13.83 4.51 -6.60
C TYR A 220 14.35 5.42 -5.50
N ALA A 221 15.67 5.59 -5.38
CA ALA A 221 16.24 6.53 -4.41
C ALA A 221 15.77 7.97 -4.65
N ASP A 222 15.82 8.43 -5.90
CA ASP A 222 15.36 9.77 -6.27
C ASP A 222 13.82 9.88 -6.17
N PHE A 223 13.10 8.83 -6.55
CA PHE A 223 11.63 8.80 -6.48
C PHE A 223 11.12 8.94 -5.03
N PHE A 224 11.68 8.20 -4.07
CA PHE A 224 11.33 8.33 -2.66
C PHE A 224 11.74 9.68 -2.08
N GLY A 225 12.94 10.17 -2.40
CA GLY A 225 13.39 11.49 -1.96
C GLY A 225 12.44 12.60 -2.44
N ASN A 226 11.99 12.53 -3.69
CA ASN A 226 11.06 13.50 -4.26
C ASN A 226 9.65 13.38 -3.64
N CYS A 227 9.10 12.17 -3.49
CA CYS A 227 7.76 11.98 -2.93
C CYS A 227 7.67 12.30 -1.43
N SER A 228 8.79 12.18 -0.70
CA SER A 228 8.87 12.45 0.74
C SER A 228 9.38 13.84 1.07
N TYR A 229 9.73 14.66 0.07
CA TYR A 229 10.38 15.96 0.28
C TYR A 229 11.69 15.84 1.09
N GLY A 230 12.46 14.77 0.85
CA GLY A 230 13.70 14.46 1.56
C GLY A 230 13.51 13.87 2.96
N LYS A 231 12.27 13.66 3.42
CA LYS A 231 12.00 13.10 4.76
C LYS A 231 12.25 11.59 4.84
N MET A 232 12.27 10.91 3.71
CA MET A 232 12.67 9.51 3.60
C MET A 232 13.59 9.38 2.39
N VAL A 233 14.85 9.07 2.66
CA VAL A 233 15.88 8.92 1.62
C VAL A 233 16.56 7.58 1.74
N PHE A 234 17.09 7.06 0.63
CA PHE A 234 17.98 5.90 0.65
C PHE A 234 19.40 6.36 0.96
N ASP A 235 20.10 5.61 1.81
CA ASP A 235 21.54 5.69 1.89
C ASP A 235 22.12 5.08 0.62
N ARG A 236 22.47 5.92 -0.35
CA ARG A 236 23.01 5.45 -1.65
C ARG A 236 24.36 4.75 -1.50
N GLN A 237 25.12 5.01 -0.44
CA GLN A 237 26.42 4.39 -0.21
C GLN A 237 26.29 3.05 0.52
N ALA A 238 25.35 2.96 1.46
CA ALA A 238 25.08 1.71 2.17
C ALA A 238 24.19 0.75 1.38
N LEU A 239 23.38 1.23 0.42
CA LEU A 239 22.53 0.35 -0.40
C LEU A 239 23.39 -0.66 -1.16
N LYS A 240 23.06 -1.94 -1.02
CA LYS A 240 23.70 -3.02 -1.78
C LYS A 240 22.67 -3.88 -2.48
N VAL A 241 22.97 -4.27 -3.72
CA VAL A 241 22.24 -5.30 -4.46
C VAL A 241 23.17 -6.48 -4.67
N VAL A 242 22.78 -7.65 -4.18
CA VAL A 242 23.65 -8.83 -4.19
C VAL A 242 22.90 -10.06 -4.71
N PRO A 243 23.52 -10.89 -5.55
CA PRO A 243 22.97 -12.19 -5.88
C PRO A 243 23.14 -13.13 -4.68
N VAL A 244 22.12 -13.92 -4.39
CA VAL A 244 22.21 -15.02 -3.42
C VAL A 244 21.75 -16.31 -4.08
N ALA A 245 22.53 -17.39 -3.90
CA ALA A 245 22.20 -18.72 -4.39
C ALA A 245 21.60 -19.54 -3.25
N VAL A 246 20.32 -19.92 -3.39
CA VAL A 246 19.61 -20.71 -2.38
C VAL A 246 19.33 -22.10 -2.92
N ASN A 247 19.49 -23.10 -2.06
CA ASN A 247 19.11 -24.46 -2.41
C ASN A 247 17.58 -24.57 -2.48
N CYS A 248 17.07 -25.24 -3.51
CA CYS A 248 15.66 -25.51 -3.61
C CYS A 248 15.16 -26.31 -2.40
N SER A 249 14.00 -25.94 -1.89
CA SER A 249 13.24 -26.71 -0.92
C SER A 249 11.76 -26.63 -1.26
N LEU A 250 10.96 -27.59 -0.77
CA LEU A 250 9.51 -27.56 -0.99
C LEU A 250 8.86 -26.25 -0.49
N PRO A 251 9.21 -25.71 0.71
CA PRO A 251 8.70 -24.40 1.13
C PRO A 251 9.03 -23.27 0.14
N ILE A 252 10.27 -23.20 -0.36
CA ILE A 252 10.66 -22.19 -1.36
C ILE A 252 9.88 -22.38 -2.66
N ALA A 253 9.74 -23.61 -3.14
CA ALA A 253 9.00 -23.94 -4.36
C ALA A 253 7.50 -23.62 -4.27
N MET A 254 6.96 -23.57 -3.05
CA MET A 254 5.56 -23.20 -2.73
C MET A 254 5.40 -21.73 -2.35
N CYS A 255 6.41 -20.88 -2.62
CA CYS A 255 6.42 -19.47 -2.27
C CYS A 255 6.20 -19.18 -0.77
N ASN A 256 6.83 -19.96 0.10
CA ASN A 256 6.93 -19.60 1.52
C ASN A 256 7.95 -18.47 1.69
N GLU A 257 7.46 -17.28 2.01
CA GLU A 257 8.24 -16.04 1.97
C GLU A 257 9.26 -15.96 3.13
N ASP A 258 8.97 -16.61 4.25
CA ASP A 258 9.90 -16.75 5.38
C ASP A 258 11.02 -17.74 5.06
N ALA A 259 10.71 -18.87 4.40
CA ALA A 259 11.74 -19.81 3.95
C ALA A 259 12.67 -19.16 2.91
N ILE A 260 12.12 -18.37 1.98
CA ILE A 260 12.90 -17.63 0.98
C ILE A 260 13.79 -16.59 1.65
N SER A 261 13.24 -15.74 2.51
CA SER A 261 14.00 -14.67 3.17
C SER A 261 15.07 -15.21 4.11
N MET A 262 14.76 -16.26 4.87
CA MET A 262 15.72 -16.93 5.75
C MET A 262 16.87 -17.57 4.95
N ALA A 263 16.57 -18.32 3.89
CA ALA A 263 17.58 -18.94 3.05
C ALA A 263 18.46 -17.88 2.34
N ALA A 264 17.86 -16.79 1.86
CA ALA A 264 18.58 -15.68 1.25
C ALA A 264 19.56 -15.03 2.23
N LYS A 265 19.13 -14.73 3.47
CA LYS A 265 19.99 -14.19 4.53
C LYS A 265 21.14 -15.13 4.89
N GLN A 266 20.87 -16.44 4.97
CA GLN A 266 21.90 -17.45 5.26
C GLN A 266 22.92 -17.63 4.12
N ALA A 267 22.52 -17.36 2.88
CA ALA A 267 23.36 -17.45 1.70
C ALA A 267 24.16 -16.17 1.40
N LEU A 268 24.09 -15.16 2.27
CA LEU A 268 24.85 -13.91 2.09
C LEU A 268 26.36 -14.16 2.19
N PRO A 269 27.17 -13.47 1.37
CA PRO A 269 28.61 -13.40 1.54
C PRO A 269 29.02 -12.98 2.97
N ALA A 270 30.11 -13.54 3.48
CA ALA A 270 30.55 -13.32 4.87
C ALA A 270 30.94 -11.86 5.18
N ASP A 271 31.26 -11.05 4.17
CA ASP A 271 31.56 -9.62 4.30
C ASP A 271 30.31 -8.73 4.43
N ILE A 272 29.11 -9.30 4.26
CA ILE A 272 27.85 -8.56 4.40
C ILE A 272 27.29 -8.74 5.82
N GLN A 273 27.42 -7.69 6.62
CA GLN A 273 26.86 -7.64 7.97
C GLN A 273 25.37 -7.24 7.91
N ILE A 274 24.47 -8.20 8.07
CA ILE A 274 23.01 -7.98 8.05
C ILE A 274 22.57 -6.84 8.98
N GLY A 275 23.14 -6.75 10.19
CA GLY A 275 22.80 -5.71 11.17
C GLY A 275 23.15 -4.27 10.75
N SER A 276 23.90 -4.08 9.66
CA SER A 276 24.19 -2.76 9.09
C SER A 276 23.06 -2.20 8.22
N TYR A 277 22.02 -2.98 7.94
CA TYR A 277 20.87 -2.59 7.12
C TYR A 277 19.63 -2.44 7.99
N SER A 278 18.75 -1.52 7.61
CA SER A 278 17.46 -1.30 8.28
C SER A 278 16.29 -2.01 7.57
N HIS A 279 16.43 -2.28 6.27
CA HIS A 279 15.37 -2.90 5.46
C HIS A 279 15.96 -3.94 4.51
N PHE A 280 15.16 -4.96 4.21
CA PHE A 280 15.54 -6.10 3.39
C PHE A 280 14.56 -6.28 2.24
N VAL A 281 15.10 -6.31 1.04
CA VAL A 281 14.33 -6.53 -0.19
C VAL A 281 14.74 -7.88 -0.77
N PHE A 282 13.76 -8.73 -1.05
CA PHE A 282 13.98 -10.05 -1.65
C PHE A 282 13.39 -10.06 -3.06
N VAL A 283 14.26 -10.12 -4.08
CA VAL A 283 13.82 -10.27 -5.47
C VAL A 283 13.73 -11.76 -5.76
N LEU A 284 12.52 -12.24 -6.00
CA LEU A 284 12.23 -13.64 -6.23
C LEU A 284 12.86 -14.15 -7.55
N PRO A 285 13.09 -15.46 -7.66
CA PRO A 285 13.46 -16.09 -8.93
C PRO A 285 12.36 -15.97 -9.99
N ALA A 286 12.76 -16.12 -11.26
CA ALA A 286 11.85 -16.12 -12.40
C ALA A 286 10.71 -17.15 -12.23
N ASN A 287 9.55 -16.82 -12.80
CA ASN A 287 8.31 -17.61 -12.75
C ASN A 287 7.67 -17.78 -11.37
N MET A 288 8.19 -17.15 -10.30
CA MET A 288 7.56 -17.21 -8.98
C MET A 288 6.24 -16.42 -8.90
N ALA A 289 6.01 -15.43 -9.76
CA ALA A 289 4.77 -14.64 -9.78
C ALA A 289 3.51 -15.52 -9.84
N VAL A 290 3.55 -16.58 -10.65
CA VAL A 290 2.44 -17.53 -10.81
C VAL A 290 2.23 -18.36 -9.54
N THR A 291 3.32 -18.81 -8.91
CA THR A 291 3.26 -19.60 -7.66
C THR A 291 2.78 -18.76 -6.49
N CYS A 292 3.26 -17.52 -6.38
CA CYS A 292 2.98 -16.62 -5.28
C CYS A 292 1.60 -15.97 -5.39
N GLY A 293 1.12 -15.71 -6.62
CA GLY A 293 -0.16 -15.03 -6.86
C GLY A 293 -0.12 -13.52 -6.61
N TRP A 294 1.07 -12.94 -6.47
CA TRP A 294 1.31 -11.50 -6.25
C TRP A 294 2.63 -11.08 -6.91
N VAL A 295 2.79 -9.76 -7.15
CA VAL A 295 3.99 -9.15 -7.76
C VAL A 295 4.84 -8.37 -6.75
N GLY A 296 4.21 -7.90 -5.68
CA GLY A 296 4.84 -7.32 -4.49
C GLY A 296 4.18 -7.88 -3.22
N LEU A 297 4.95 -7.95 -2.15
CA LEU A 297 4.49 -8.30 -0.81
C LEU A 297 5.35 -7.58 0.23
N ALA A 298 4.75 -7.20 1.35
CA ALA A 298 5.50 -6.61 2.46
C ALA A 298 4.92 -6.93 3.83
N GLU A 299 5.75 -6.70 4.84
CA GLU A 299 5.32 -6.63 6.23
C GLU A 299 4.65 -5.29 6.54
N LEU A 300 3.55 -5.33 7.28
CA LEU A 300 2.78 -4.17 7.73
C LEU A 300 2.59 -4.20 9.26
N PRO A 301 3.22 -3.30 10.02
CA PRO A 301 4.52 -2.70 9.71
C PRO A 301 5.66 -3.74 9.84
N GLY A 302 6.85 -3.41 9.33
CA GLY A 302 7.99 -4.31 9.37
C GLY A 302 9.21 -3.74 8.67
N THR A 303 10.06 -4.60 8.13
CA THR A 303 11.31 -4.20 7.44
C THR A 303 11.59 -5.02 6.18
N GLN A 304 10.70 -5.93 5.82
CA GLN A 304 10.89 -6.88 4.74
C GLN A 304 9.86 -6.67 3.64
N SER A 305 10.33 -6.74 2.40
CA SER A 305 9.52 -6.69 1.18
C SER A 305 10.03 -7.71 0.17
N TRP A 306 9.12 -8.32 -0.59
CA TRP A 306 9.40 -9.32 -1.61
C TRP A 306 8.81 -8.88 -2.94
N PHE A 307 9.52 -9.15 -4.03
CA PHE A 307 9.12 -8.71 -5.37
C PHE A 307 9.35 -9.80 -6.40
N THR A 308 8.47 -9.90 -7.38
CA THR A 308 8.73 -10.70 -8.58
C THR A 308 9.79 -10.01 -9.46
N PRO A 309 10.60 -10.76 -10.23
CA PRO A 309 11.71 -10.21 -11.01
C PRO A 309 11.26 -9.65 -12.37
N ASP A 310 10.18 -8.85 -12.39
CA ASP A 310 9.53 -8.38 -13.63
C ASP A 310 9.06 -6.91 -13.54
N ASN A 311 8.47 -6.42 -14.64
CA ASN A 311 8.00 -5.03 -14.81
C ASN A 311 6.81 -4.65 -13.92
N LEU A 312 6.14 -5.62 -13.30
CA LEU A 312 5.06 -5.37 -12.33
C LEU A 312 5.58 -5.48 -10.89
N GLY A 313 6.65 -6.24 -10.67
CA GLY A 313 7.34 -6.40 -9.39
C GLY A 313 8.47 -5.39 -9.19
N ILE A 314 9.71 -5.89 -9.09
CA ILE A 314 10.88 -5.08 -8.70
C ILE A 314 11.19 -3.93 -9.65
N PHE A 315 10.74 -4.00 -10.91
CA PHE A 315 10.98 -2.94 -11.90
C PHE A 315 9.84 -1.92 -12.00
N SER A 316 8.76 -2.07 -11.22
CA SER A 316 7.69 -1.10 -11.06
C SER A 316 7.98 -0.19 -9.86
N LYS A 317 8.15 1.11 -10.08
CA LYS A 317 8.44 2.05 -8.99
C LYS A 317 7.26 2.22 -8.04
N GLY A 318 6.02 2.18 -8.55
CA GLY A 318 4.80 2.21 -7.76
C GLY A 318 4.75 1.00 -6.83
N THR A 319 5.00 -0.19 -7.36
CA THR A 319 5.06 -1.44 -6.56
C THR A 319 6.17 -1.36 -5.50
N VAL A 320 7.38 -0.94 -5.86
CA VAL A 320 8.48 -0.79 -4.87
C VAL A 320 8.13 0.21 -3.78
N MET A 321 7.53 1.36 -4.14
CA MET A 321 7.07 2.33 -3.15
C MET A 321 5.95 1.78 -2.27
N GLN A 322 4.97 1.08 -2.84
CA GLN A 322 3.87 0.46 -2.10
C GLN A 322 4.39 -0.49 -1.01
N GLU A 323 5.21 -1.45 -1.41
CA GLU A 323 5.69 -2.49 -0.51
C GLU A 323 6.63 -1.94 0.57
N MET A 324 7.46 -0.96 0.22
CA MET A 324 8.28 -0.28 1.23
C MET A 324 7.42 0.55 2.18
N LEU A 325 6.35 1.20 1.71
CA LEU A 325 5.47 2.00 2.57
C LEU A 325 4.56 1.16 3.48
N HIS A 326 4.30 -0.10 3.13
CA HIS A 326 3.71 -1.06 4.07
C HIS A 326 4.57 -1.25 5.32
N ASN A 327 5.90 -1.26 5.20
CA ASN A 327 6.81 -1.34 6.34
C ASN A 327 6.61 -0.19 7.34
N PHE A 328 6.07 0.95 6.88
CA PHE A 328 5.72 2.13 7.67
C PHE A 328 4.23 2.20 8.07
N GLY A 329 3.49 1.12 7.88
CA GLY A 329 2.10 0.99 8.35
C GLY A 329 1.07 1.71 7.48
N LEU A 330 1.38 1.95 6.21
CA LEU A 330 0.37 2.29 5.21
C LEU A 330 -0.33 1.03 4.70
N TYR A 331 -1.62 1.16 4.40
CA TYR A 331 -2.44 0.11 3.80
C TYR A 331 -2.70 0.44 2.33
N HIS A 332 -3.19 -0.52 1.55
CA HIS A 332 -3.58 -0.27 0.17
C HIS A 332 -4.57 0.90 0.06
N GLY A 333 -4.44 1.64 -1.03
CA GLY A 333 -5.34 2.65 -1.53
C GLY A 333 -6.53 1.99 -2.22
N TRP A 334 -7.68 2.63 -2.07
CA TRP A 334 -8.94 2.18 -2.66
C TRP A 334 -9.57 3.32 -3.42
N LYS A 335 -10.28 2.98 -4.48
CA LYS A 335 -11.15 3.90 -5.21
C LYS A 335 -12.50 3.23 -5.39
N ASP A 336 -13.57 3.95 -5.05
CA ASP A 336 -14.95 3.48 -5.22
C ASP A 336 -15.23 2.10 -4.58
N GLY A 337 -14.58 1.82 -3.44
CA GLY A 337 -14.73 0.56 -2.72
C GLY A 337 -13.98 -0.63 -3.35
N LEU A 338 -13.11 -0.38 -4.33
CA LEU A 338 -12.24 -1.39 -4.96
C LEU A 338 -10.77 -1.14 -4.64
N GLU A 339 -10.08 -2.22 -4.23
CA GLU A 339 -8.67 -2.18 -3.83
C GLU A 339 -7.82 -2.02 -5.07
N TYR A 340 -6.74 -1.25 -4.98
CA TYR A 340 -5.81 -1.03 -6.10
C TYR A 340 -6.36 -0.23 -7.28
N GLU A 341 -7.67 0.03 -7.37
CA GLU A 341 -8.26 0.89 -8.41
C GLU A 341 -7.91 2.39 -8.26
N ASP A 342 -7.09 2.73 -7.28
CA ASP A 342 -6.53 4.05 -7.13
C ASP A 342 -5.21 4.22 -7.90
N TYR A 343 -5.29 4.61 -9.16
CA TYR A 343 -4.12 4.88 -10.00
C TYR A 343 -3.43 6.23 -9.73
N SER A 344 -3.85 7.00 -8.71
CA SER A 344 -3.24 8.30 -8.37
C SER A 344 -2.24 8.23 -7.22
N THR A 345 -1.92 7.03 -6.72
CA THR A 345 -0.96 6.82 -5.63
C THR A 345 -0.29 5.46 -5.77
N ALA A 346 0.96 5.37 -5.32
CA ALA A 346 1.68 4.12 -5.12
C ALA A 346 0.94 3.14 -4.21
N MET A 347 0.14 3.60 -3.24
CA MET A 347 -0.61 2.65 -2.40
C MET A 347 -1.77 1.96 -3.14
N GLY A 348 -2.16 2.45 -4.32
CA GLY A 348 -3.11 1.79 -5.20
C GLY A 348 -2.40 1.08 -6.35
N SER A 349 -2.55 1.54 -7.59
CA SER A 349 -1.81 0.97 -8.74
C SER A 349 -1.16 2.04 -9.60
N GLY A 350 -0.89 3.21 -9.01
CA GLY A 350 -0.23 4.31 -9.70
C GLY A 350 1.28 4.30 -9.49
N ASP A 351 2.02 4.67 -10.52
CA ASP A 351 3.47 4.96 -10.46
C ASP A 351 3.73 6.41 -9.98
N SER A 352 3.05 6.83 -8.93
CA SER A 352 2.99 8.22 -8.46
C SER A 352 3.16 8.31 -6.95
N CYS A 353 3.39 9.52 -6.44
CA CYS A 353 3.60 9.73 -5.01
C CYS A 353 2.35 9.40 -4.18
N PRO A 354 2.52 9.17 -2.87
CA PRO A 354 1.40 8.91 -1.96
C PRO A 354 0.31 9.98 -2.05
N SER A 355 -0.93 9.58 -1.81
CA SER A 355 -2.08 10.48 -1.77
C SER A 355 -2.01 11.41 -0.56
N ALA A 356 -2.80 12.50 -0.56
CA ALA A 356 -2.83 13.44 0.56
C ALA A 356 -3.01 12.81 1.97
N PRO A 357 -3.96 11.87 2.21
CA PRO A 357 -4.06 11.21 3.51
C PRO A 357 -2.81 10.39 3.87
N GLU A 358 -2.16 9.78 2.89
CA GLU A 358 -0.94 8.99 3.09
C GLU A 358 0.26 9.90 3.42
N LEU A 359 0.44 10.99 2.67
CA LEU A 359 1.46 12.01 2.96
C LEU A 359 1.30 12.60 4.36
N TRP A 360 0.06 12.90 4.77
CA TRP A 360 -0.22 13.38 6.12
C TRP A 360 0.09 12.33 7.19
N ARG A 361 -0.32 11.07 6.96
CA ARG A 361 -0.10 9.97 7.90
C ARG A 361 1.38 9.65 8.09
N LEU A 362 2.19 9.77 7.04
CA LEU A 362 3.64 9.61 7.09
C LEU A 362 4.37 10.84 7.66
N GLY A 363 3.66 11.93 7.96
CA GLY A 363 4.29 13.20 8.35
C GLY A 363 5.12 13.85 7.23
N TRP A 364 4.91 13.43 5.98
CA TRP A 364 5.65 13.96 4.83
C TRP A 364 5.14 15.33 4.39
N ALA A 365 3.84 15.58 4.59
CA ALA A 365 3.25 16.87 4.28
C ALA A 365 2.22 17.31 5.33
N THR A 366 2.00 18.62 5.40
CA THR A 366 1.09 19.26 6.35
C THR A 366 -0.10 19.93 5.65
N PRO A 367 -1.26 20.00 6.32
CA PRO A 367 -2.40 20.71 5.78
C PRO A 367 -2.19 22.22 5.82
N LEU A 368 -2.69 22.91 4.79
CA LEU A 368 -2.86 24.36 4.74
C LEU A 368 -3.94 24.81 5.72
N ALA A 369 -4.99 24.01 5.84
CA ALA A 369 -6.12 24.24 6.73
C ALA A 369 -6.71 22.92 7.22
N GLN A 370 -7.15 22.93 8.48
CA GLN A 370 -7.95 21.86 9.07
C GLN A 370 -9.36 22.38 9.37
N LEU A 371 -10.35 21.79 8.68
CA LEU A 371 -11.74 22.22 8.71
C LEU A 371 -12.57 21.23 9.55
N ASN A 372 -13.30 21.75 10.53
CA ASN A 372 -14.25 21.01 11.37
C ASN A 372 -15.45 21.91 11.71
N SER A 373 -16.35 21.48 12.59
CA SER A 373 -17.58 22.22 12.91
C SER A 373 -17.32 23.62 13.47
N SER A 374 -16.18 23.83 14.15
CA SER A 374 -15.80 25.12 14.73
C SER A 374 -15.08 26.04 13.75
N SER A 375 -14.25 25.51 12.85
CA SER A 375 -13.49 26.30 11.87
C SER A 375 -14.16 26.43 10.49
N PHE A 376 -15.23 25.67 10.23
CA PHE A 376 -15.99 25.72 8.99
C PHE A 376 -17.50 25.73 9.26
N PRO A 377 -18.07 26.90 9.61
CA PRO A 377 -19.50 27.02 9.93
C PRO A 377 -20.41 26.67 8.73
N ARG A 378 -21.68 26.37 9.00
CA ARG A 378 -22.65 26.08 7.95
C ARG A 378 -22.86 27.29 7.06
N ALA A 379 -23.06 27.04 5.76
CA ALA A 379 -23.34 28.05 4.74
C ALA A 379 -22.26 29.12 4.51
N THR A 380 -21.08 29.01 5.11
CA THR A 380 -19.94 29.89 4.82
C THR A 380 -19.11 29.36 3.66
N TYR A 381 -18.39 30.28 3.00
CA TYR A 381 -17.41 29.96 1.98
C TYR A 381 -16.02 30.31 2.49
N ASN A 382 -15.08 29.38 2.38
CA ASN A 382 -13.67 29.65 2.56
C ASN A 382 -12.96 29.54 1.22
N THR A 383 -12.05 30.47 0.94
CA THR A 383 -11.25 30.49 -0.28
C THR A 383 -9.79 30.23 0.08
N PHE A 384 -9.15 29.32 -0.64
CA PHE A 384 -7.77 28.91 -0.43
C PHE A 384 -6.99 29.02 -1.73
N ASN A 385 -5.72 29.41 -1.65
CA ASN A 385 -4.76 29.22 -2.73
C ASN A 385 -3.98 27.94 -2.41
N LEU A 386 -4.34 26.84 -3.06
CA LEU A 386 -3.74 25.54 -2.75
C LEU A 386 -2.55 25.30 -3.69
N PRO A 387 -1.31 25.20 -3.17
CA PRO A 387 -0.17 24.80 -3.96
C PRO A 387 -0.27 23.33 -4.39
N ALA A 388 0.28 23.03 -5.56
CA ALA A 388 0.46 21.65 -6.00
C ALA A 388 1.41 20.90 -5.05
N THR A 389 1.17 19.61 -4.82
CA THR A 389 1.93 18.82 -3.85
C THR A 389 3.42 18.79 -4.13
N TYR A 390 3.85 18.75 -5.39
CA TYR A 390 5.28 18.67 -5.73
C TYR A 390 6.11 19.90 -5.31
N LEU A 391 5.46 21.03 -4.98
CA LEU A 391 6.14 22.28 -4.62
C LEU A 391 6.77 22.25 -3.22
N GLY A 392 6.35 21.32 -2.35
CA GLY A 392 6.95 21.16 -1.03
C GLY A 392 6.05 20.47 -0.01
N PRO A 393 6.52 20.30 1.24
CA PRO A 393 5.78 19.56 2.26
C PRO A 393 4.73 20.42 3.00
N THR A 394 4.81 21.74 2.91
CA THR A 394 4.03 22.63 3.78
C THR A 394 2.79 23.17 3.10
N GLY A 395 1.63 22.97 3.71
CA GLY A 395 0.39 23.61 3.25
C GLY A 395 -0.12 23.12 1.89
N VAL A 396 0.10 21.84 1.55
CA VAL A 396 -0.24 21.29 0.22
C VAL A 396 -1.56 20.52 0.17
N MET A 397 -2.32 20.52 1.27
CA MET A 397 -3.62 19.87 1.33
C MET A 397 -4.58 20.59 2.28
N ILE A 398 -5.87 20.36 2.13
CA ILE A 398 -6.87 20.72 3.13
C ILE A 398 -7.37 19.43 3.78
N LYS A 399 -7.36 19.38 5.11
CA LYS A 399 -7.93 18.27 5.88
C LYS A 399 -9.31 18.69 6.39
N ILE A 400 -10.32 17.88 6.14
CA ILE A 400 -11.68 18.10 6.61
C ILE A 400 -12.02 16.96 7.58
N GLN A 401 -12.33 17.31 8.81
CA GLN A 401 -12.83 16.41 9.85
C GLN A 401 -14.32 16.73 10.04
N PRO A 402 -15.22 15.99 9.40
CA PRO A 402 -16.65 16.30 9.40
C PRO A 402 -17.31 15.78 10.69
N ASP A 403 -16.88 16.31 11.84
CA ASP A 403 -17.41 16.07 13.19
C ASP A 403 -18.88 16.48 13.38
N TRP A 404 -19.49 17.04 12.34
CA TRP A 404 -20.92 17.36 12.28
C TRP A 404 -21.77 16.30 11.58
N LEU A 405 -21.16 15.19 11.11
CA LEU A 405 -21.89 14.03 10.63
C LEU A 405 -22.27 13.11 11.80
N ASP A 406 -22.87 11.97 11.48
CA ASP A 406 -23.18 10.93 12.45
C ASP A 406 -21.96 10.63 13.36
N PRO A 407 -22.13 10.46 14.69
CA PRO A 407 -21.01 10.17 15.60
C PRO A 407 -20.21 8.91 15.25
N LEU A 408 -20.79 7.98 14.49
CA LEU A 408 -20.12 6.78 13.97
C LEU A 408 -19.25 7.07 12.73
N TYR A 409 -19.37 8.26 12.13
CA TYR A 409 -18.54 8.69 11.02
C TYR A 409 -17.19 9.19 11.50
N THR A 410 -16.17 8.34 11.37
CA THR A 410 -14.80 8.62 11.87
C THR A 410 -13.80 8.99 10.77
N LYS A 411 -14.25 9.17 9.52
CA LYS A 411 -13.35 9.39 8.38
C LYS A 411 -13.02 10.87 8.22
N ASN A 412 -11.77 11.16 7.83
CA ASN A 412 -11.37 12.48 7.37
C ASN A 412 -11.45 12.56 5.85
N LEU A 413 -11.61 13.75 5.29
CA LEU A 413 -11.43 14.02 3.87
C LEU A 413 -10.19 14.88 3.66
N TYR A 414 -9.52 14.67 2.53
CA TYR A 414 -8.34 15.41 2.13
C TYR A 414 -8.53 15.93 0.72
N LEU A 415 -8.17 17.19 0.50
CA LEU A 415 -8.16 17.85 -0.80
C LEU A 415 -6.73 18.25 -1.12
N ALA A 416 -6.21 17.85 -2.28
CA ALA A 416 -4.88 18.24 -2.73
C ALA A 416 -4.88 18.48 -4.25
N LEU A 417 -4.08 19.45 -4.70
CA LEU A 417 -3.81 19.68 -6.12
C LEU A 417 -2.61 18.81 -6.53
N ARG A 418 -2.79 17.95 -7.53
CA ARG A 418 -1.73 17.08 -8.05
C ARG A 418 -1.34 17.51 -9.46
N MET A 419 -0.05 17.38 -9.80
CA MET A 419 0.51 17.74 -11.10
C MET A 419 1.61 16.74 -11.48
N LYS A 420 1.81 16.50 -12.78
CA LYS A 420 2.93 15.73 -13.32
C LYS A 420 4.27 16.47 -13.13
N ALA A 421 4.87 16.38 -11.95
CA ALA A 421 6.16 17.00 -11.65
C ALA A 421 6.89 16.29 -10.49
N ALA A 422 8.22 16.41 -10.46
CA ALA A 422 9.09 15.78 -9.47
C ALA A 422 8.82 14.28 -9.29
N GLY A 423 8.41 13.85 -8.09
CA GLY A 423 8.05 12.45 -7.82
C GLY A 423 6.80 12.01 -8.60
N ASP A 424 5.88 12.92 -8.88
CA ASP A 424 4.65 12.68 -9.63
C ASP A 424 4.82 12.72 -11.16
N ARG A 425 6.05 12.62 -11.70
CA ARG A 425 6.28 12.69 -13.16
C ARG A 425 5.40 11.75 -13.99
N ASP A 426 5.06 10.58 -13.43
CA ASP A 426 4.28 9.52 -14.09
C ASP A 426 2.81 9.47 -13.61
N LEU A 427 2.36 10.49 -12.86
CA LEU A 427 0.95 10.65 -12.50
C LEU A 427 0.09 10.70 -13.76
N LEU A 428 -0.94 9.86 -13.89
CA LEU A 428 -1.79 9.84 -15.10
C LEU A 428 -2.45 11.20 -15.40
N ASP A 429 -2.65 11.52 -16.68
CA ASP A 429 -3.23 12.81 -17.13
C ASP A 429 -4.61 13.09 -16.53
N GLN A 430 -5.37 12.04 -16.24
CA GLN A 430 -6.67 12.19 -15.59
C GLN A 430 -6.60 12.74 -14.16
N PHE A 431 -5.42 12.78 -13.53
CA PHE A 431 -5.20 13.33 -12.18
C PHE A 431 -4.33 14.59 -12.18
N SER A 432 -3.52 14.82 -13.22
CA SER A 432 -2.67 16.01 -13.34
C SER A 432 -3.50 17.27 -13.57
N GLY A 433 -3.20 18.36 -12.85
CA GLY A 433 -3.94 19.61 -12.96
C GLY A 433 -5.26 19.64 -12.19
N LYS A 434 -5.53 18.62 -11.36
CA LYS A 434 -6.83 18.44 -10.70
C LYS A 434 -6.72 18.39 -9.19
N PHE A 435 -7.80 18.83 -8.54
CA PHE A 435 -8.02 18.57 -7.13
C PHE A 435 -8.49 17.13 -6.94
N LEU A 436 -7.80 16.39 -6.08
CA LEU A 436 -8.19 15.05 -5.68
C LEU A 436 -8.81 15.09 -4.29
N THR A 437 -9.99 14.49 -4.18
CA THR A 437 -10.70 14.24 -2.91
C THR A 437 -10.40 12.82 -2.45
N ARG A 438 -9.92 12.65 -1.22
CA ARG A 438 -9.59 11.33 -0.67
C ARG A 438 -10.10 11.16 0.75
N SER A 439 -10.59 9.97 1.08
CA SER A 439 -10.82 9.54 2.46
C SER A 439 -9.90 8.38 2.79
N PRO A 440 -9.39 8.25 4.04
CA PRO A 440 -8.73 7.04 4.49
C PRO A 440 -9.61 5.81 4.28
N THR A 441 -8.97 4.70 3.96
CA THR A 441 -9.63 3.43 3.62
C THR A 441 -10.32 2.80 4.85
N PRO A 442 -11.38 2.00 4.68
CA PRO A 442 -12.19 1.49 5.80
C PRO A 442 -11.43 0.60 6.79
N SER A 443 -10.36 -0.08 6.38
CA SER A 443 -9.50 -0.85 7.29
C SER A 443 -8.78 0.04 8.31
N LEU A 444 -8.62 1.33 8.01
CA LEU A 444 -8.02 2.32 8.89
C LEU A 444 -9.01 2.90 9.92
N SER A 445 -10.33 2.86 9.65
CA SER A 445 -11.31 3.51 10.55
C SER A 445 -11.70 2.68 11.77
N LYS A 446 -11.28 1.39 11.84
CA LYS A 446 -11.47 0.55 13.03
C LYS A 446 -10.28 0.55 13.99
N SER A 447 -9.13 1.13 13.62
CA SER A 447 -7.86 0.93 14.33
C SER A 447 -7.32 2.15 15.10
N VAL A 448 -7.98 3.30 15.00
CA VAL A 448 -7.61 4.52 15.72
C VAL A 448 -8.84 5.04 16.46
N GLY A 449 -9.11 4.44 17.62
CA GLY A 449 -9.79 5.15 18.70
C GLY A 449 -8.84 6.21 19.22
N SER A 450 -9.34 7.44 19.28
CA SER A 450 -8.72 8.66 19.84
C SER A 450 -8.07 8.45 21.20
#